data_AF-A0A268NTF0-F1
#
_entry.id   AF-A0A268NTF0-F1
#
_cell.length_a   1.000
_cell.length_b   1.000
_cell.length_c   1.000
_cell.angle_alpha   90.00
_cell.angle_beta   90.00
_cell.angle_gamma   90.00
#
_symmetry.space_group_name_H-M   'P 1'
#
loop_
_entity.id
_entity.type
_entity.pdbx_description
1 polymer ?
#
loop_
_entity_poly.entity_id
_entity_poly.type
_entity_poly.pdbx_seq_one_letter_code
_entity_poly.pdbx_strand_id
1 'polypeptide(L)'
;MRQTTTYASVCLQSEAFLLMPLYMMAVSSLLYFVASLTFIRAEGVMTIAILTIGFFWIYVPISNGFHFNTLYYQDKSLSIKAKVKKNSRAIAEYSIIAASFSVVAFLYHFTQ
;
A
#
# COMPACT_ATOMS: atom_id res chain seq x y z
N MET A 1 -19.38 -20.43 23.48
CA MET A 1 -18.10 -19.79 23.10
C MET A 1 -17.88 -19.83 21.58
N ARG A 2 -18.71 -19.14 20.77
CA ARG A 2 -18.62 -19.18 19.29
C ARG A 2 -18.58 -17.78 18.63
N GLN A 3 -18.84 -16.72 19.39
CA GLN A 3 -18.91 -15.34 18.89
C GLN A 3 -17.56 -14.61 18.94
N THR A 4 -16.69 -14.89 19.93
CA THR A 4 -15.39 -14.21 20.08
C THR A 4 -14.42 -14.50 18.93
N THR A 5 -14.52 -15.67 18.30
CA THR A 5 -13.65 -16.06 17.18
C THR A 5 -13.96 -15.29 15.89
N THR A 6 -15.22 -14.91 15.67
CA THR A 6 -15.66 -14.26 14.43
C THR A 6 -15.19 -12.81 14.35
N TYR A 7 -15.31 -12.04 15.44
CA TYR A 7 -14.88 -10.63 15.48
C TYR A 7 -13.36 -10.47 15.34
N ALA A 8 -12.58 -11.33 16.02
CA ALA A 8 -11.13 -11.36 15.86
C ALA A 8 -10.74 -11.61 14.40
N SER A 9 -11.47 -12.51 13.72
CA SER A 9 -11.22 -12.82 12.32
C SER A 9 -11.50 -11.62 11.40
N VAL A 10 -12.61 -10.90 11.56
CA VAL A 10 -12.95 -9.78 10.67
C VAL A 10 -11.97 -8.62 10.86
N CYS A 11 -11.64 -8.29 12.12
CA CYS A 11 -10.68 -7.23 12.44
C CYS A 11 -9.30 -7.48 11.82
N LEU A 12 -8.77 -8.70 11.96
CA LEU A 12 -7.51 -9.13 11.32
C LEU A 12 -7.54 -9.07 9.79
N GLN A 13 -8.72 -9.21 9.19
CA GLN A 13 -8.90 -9.18 7.73
C GLN A 13 -8.92 -7.75 7.20
N SER A 14 -9.61 -6.85 7.91
CA SER A 14 -9.62 -5.41 7.60
C SER A 14 -8.27 -4.73 7.86
N GLU A 15 -7.55 -5.12 8.91
CA GLU A 15 -6.20 -4.63 9.17
C GLU A 15 -5.24 -5.02 8.04
N ALA A 16 -5.30 -6.28 7.60
CA ALA A 16 -4.55 -6.73 6.45
C ALA A 16 -4.90 -5.88 5.23
N PHE A 17 -6.21 -5.70 4.93
CA PHE A 17 -6.74 -4.95 3.79
C PHE A 17 -6.17 -3.52 3.67
N LEU A 18 -6.01 -2.84 4.81
CA LEU A 18 -5.51 -1.46 4.87
C LEU A 18 -3.98 -1.35 4.94
N LEU A 19 -3.29 -2.42 5.34
CA LEU A 19 -1.85 -2.38 5.65
C LEU A 19 -0.98 -2.06 4.43
N MET A 20 -1.23 -2.68 3.28
CA MET A 20 -0.42 -2.43 2.08
C MET A 20 -0.72 -1.09 1.38
N PRO A 21 -1.98 -0.64 1.28
CA PRO A 21 -2.29 0.73 0.86
C PRO A 21 -1.59 1.75 1.75
N LEU A 22 -1.64 1.57 3.07
CA LEU A 22 -1.00 2.47 4.01
C LEU A 22 0.52 2.43 3.89
N TYR A 23 1.11 1.24 3.72
CA TYR A 23 2.53 1.06 3.43
C TYR A 23 2.96 1.81 2.16
N MET A 24 2.23 1.63 1.06
CA MET A 24 2.55 2.31 -0.20
C MET A 24 2.38 3.82 -0.10
N MET A 25 1.34 4.31 0.57
CA MET A 25 1.19 5.74 0.85
C MET A 25 2.37 6.28 1.65
N ALA A 26 2.78 5.57 2.71
CA ALA A 26 3.90 5.97 3.56
C ALA A 26 5.23 6.01 2.79
N VAL A 27 5.54 4.96 2.02
CA VAL A 27 6.77 4.89 1.21
C VAL A 27 6.77 5.97 0.14
N SER A 28 5.67 6.13 -0.60
CA SER A 28 5.55 7.17 -1.64
C SER A 28 5.69 8.58 -1.06
N SER A 29 5.06 8.82 0.10
CA SER A 29 5.13 10.13 0.77
C SER A 29 6.52 10.43 1.31
N LEU A 30 7.21 9.43 1.87
CA LEU A 30 8.59 9.56 2.32
C LEU A 30 9.53 9.89 1.15
N LEU A 31 9.40 9.17 0.03
CA LEU A 31 10.19 9.44 -1.18
C LEU A 31 9.90 10.83 -1.75
N TYR A 32 8.63 11.23 -1.81
CA TYR A 32 8.23 12.58 -2.24
C TYR A 32 8.77 13.67 -1.30
N PHE A 33 8.78 13.44 0.01
CA PHE A 33 9.36 14.36 0.99
C PHE A 33 10.86 14.57 0.79
N VAL A 34 11.61 13.48 0.60
CA VAL A 34 13.05 13.52 0.32
C VAL A 34 13.32 14.21 -1.01
N ALA A 35 12.58 13.85 -2.06
CA ALA A 35 12.75 14.43 -3.39
C ALA A 35 12.45 15.93 -3.42
N SER A 36 11.39 16.36 -2.72
CA SER A 36 10.97 17.77 -2.67
C SER A 36 11.79 18.63 -1.71
N LEU A 37 12.94 18.13 -1.21
CA LEU A 37 13.80 18.84 -0.24
C LEU A 37 13.00 19.40 0.95
N THR A 38 12.02 18.64 1.46
CA THR A 38 11.10 19.00 2.54
C THR A 38 10.03 20.06 2.22
N PHE A 39 10.03 20.65 1.02
CA PHE A 39 8.94 21.51 0.55
C PHE A 39 7.76 20.64 0.10
N ILE A 40 6.89 20.28 1.03
CA ILE A 40 5.67 19.51 0.71
C ILE A 40 4.56 20.46 0.27
N ARG A 41 4.01 20.23 -0.93
CA ARG A 41 2.72 20.79 -1.36
C ARG A 41 1.59 19.79 -1.17
N ALA A 42 0.41 20.31 -0.86
CA ALA A 42 -0.81 19.53 -0.71
C ALA A 42 -1.16 18.74 -1.98
N GLU A 43 -0.93 19.31 -3.16
CA GLU A 43 -1.17 18.65 -4.46
C GLU A 43 -0.42 17.33 -4.62
N GLY A 44 0.85 17.28 -4.22
CA GLY A 44 1.67 16.06 -4.28
C GLY A 44 1.18 14.99 -3.30
N VAL A 45 0.78 15.39 -2.09
CA VAL A 45 0.18 14.48 -1.10
C VAL A 45 -1.15 13.92 -1.61
N MET A 46 -2.00 14.79 -2.17
CA MET A 46 -3.28 14.39 -2.78
C MET A 46 -3.07 13.45 -3.97
N THR A 47 -2.06 13.70 -4.80
CA THR A 47 -1.69 12.82 -5.93
C THR A 47 -1.34 11.41 -5.42
N ILE A 48 -0.51 11.32 -4.38
CA ILE A 48 -0.14 10.03 -3.78
C ILE A 48 -1.38 9.30 -3.23
N ALA A 49 -2.27 10.01 -2.53
CA ALA A 49 -3.48 9.43 -1.99
C ALA A 49 -4.41 8.89 -3.09
N ILE A 50 -4.67 9.69 -4.13
CA ILE A 50 -5.52 9.30 -5.26
C ILE A 50 -4.94 8.10 -6.01
N LEU A 51 -3.65 8.13 -6.32
CA LEU A 51 -2.98 7.02 -7.00
C LEU A 51 -3.01 5.74 -6.17
N THR A 52 -2.80 5.84 -4.85
CA THR A 52 -2.80 4.65 -3.99
C THR A 52 -4.19 4.05 -3.85
N ILE A 53 -5.23 4.88 -3.67
CA ILE A 53 -6.62 4.41 -3.60
C ILE A 53 -7.01 3.77 -4.94
N GLY A 54 -6.77 4.46 -6.06
CA GLY A 54 -7.08 3.94 -7.39
C GLY A 54 -6.36 2.62 -7.68
N PHE A 55 -5.09 2.52 -7.31
CA PHE A 55 -4.32 1.30 -7.51
C PHE A 55 -4.88 0.11 -6.71
N PHE A 56 -5.12 0.26 -5.41
CA PHE A 56 -5.56 -0.86 -4.58
C PHE A 56 -7.03 -1.22 -4.72
N TRP A 57 -7.93 -0.27 -5.02
CA TRP A 57 -9.37 -0.53 -5.11
C TRP A 57 -9.86 -0.76 -6.55
N ILE A 58 -9.09 -0.33 -7.55
CA ILE A 58 -9.47 -0.50 -8.97
C ILE A 58 -8.49 -1.45 -9.65
N TYR A 59 -7.20 -1.15 -9.66
CA TYR A 59 -6.25 -1.90 -10.48
C TYR A 59 -5.90 -3.28 -9.89
N VAL A 60 -5.63 -3.38 -8.60
CA VAL A 60 -5.24 -4.63 -7.93
C VAL A 60 -6.35 -5.71 -7.99
N PRO A 61 -7.65 -5.41 -7.79
CA PRO A 61 -8.70 -6.41 -7.94
C PRO A 61 -8.87 -6.91 -9.38
N ILE A 62 -8.60 -6.05 -10.37
CA ILE A 62 -8.69 -6.40 -11.80
C ILE A 62 -7.45 -7.18 -12.25
N SER A 63 -6.27 -6.80 -11.75
CA SER A 63 -5.01 -7.43 -12.11
C SER A 63 -4.69 -8.59 -11.16
N ASN A 64 -4.82 -9.82 -11.65
CA ASN A 64 -4.51 -11.02 -10.88
C ASN A 64 -3.00 -11.21 -10.60
N GLY A 65 -2.17 -10.20 -10.93
CA GLY A 65 -0.71 -10.28 -10.96
C GLY A 65 0.01 -9.91 -9.66
N PHE A 66 -0.65 -9.25 -8.71
CA PHE A 66 0.01 -8.73 -7.50
C PHE A 66 -0.06 -9.65 -6.28
N HIS A 67 -0.47 -10.91 -6.48
CA HIS A 67 -0.64 -11.91 -5.41
C HIS A 67 -1.46 -11.41 -4.21
N PHE A 68 -2.34 -10.43 -4.43
CA PHE A 68 -3.17 -9.81 -3.39
C PHE A 68 -4.02 -10.86 -2.67
N ASN A 69 -4.59 -11.82 -3.40
CA ASN A 69 -5.37 -12.87 -2.76
C ASN A 69 -4.51 -13.74 -1.80
N THR A 70 -3.29 -14.07 -2.21
CA THR A 70 -2.35 -14.85 -1.41
C THR A 70 -1.86 -14.08 -0.18
N LEU A 71 -1.47 -12.82 -0.35
CA LEU A 71 -0.94 -11.97 0.72
C LEU A 71 -1.99 -11.68 1.81
N TYR A 72 -3.26 -11.51 1.42
CA TYR A 72 -4.32 -11.04 2.32
C TYR A 72 -5.24 -12.16 2.85
N TYR A 73 -5.57 -13.15 2.03
CA TYR A 73 -6.56 -14.17 2.42
C TYR A 73 -5.89 -15.49 2.80
N GLN A 74 -4.88 -15.94 2.05
CA GLN A 74 -4.22 -17.23 2.32
C GLN A 74 -3.21 -17.14 3.48
N ASP A 75 -2.50 -16.01 3.60
CA ASP A 75 -1.45 -15.83 4.61
C ASP A 75 -1.94 -15.14 5.89
N LYS A 76 -3.24 -14.92 6.06
CA LYS A 76 -3.83 -14.12 7.15
C LYS A 76 -3.30 -14.47 8.54
N SER A 77 -3.09 -15.76 8.85
CA SER A 77 -2.64 -16.29 10.13
C SER A 77 -1.14 -16.17 10.40
N LEU A 78 -0.33 -15.81 9.39
CA LEU A 78 1.11 -15.62 9.55
C LEU A 78 1.42 -14.30 10.26
N SER A 79 2.45 -14.31 11.12
CA SER A 79 2.98 -13.10 11.75
C SER A 79 3.51 -12.13 10.69
N ILE A 80 3.54 -10.83 10.99
CA ILE A 80 4.00 -9.78 10.04
C ILE A 80 5.39 -10.10 9.50
N LYS A 81 6.33 -10.50 10.36
CA LYS A 81 7.70 -10.88 9.95
C LYS A 81 7.71 -12.08 8.99
N ALA A 82 6.87 -13.08 9.24
CA ALA A 82 6.75 -14.24 8.36
C ALA A 82 6.07 -13.88 7.02
N LYS A 83 5.05 -13.03 7.04
CA LYS A 83 4.39 -12.49 5.84
C LYS A 83 5.38 -11.74 4.96
N VAL A 84 6.18 -10.84 5.55
CA VAL A 84 7.18 -10.05 4.82
C VAL A 84 8.22 -10.94 4.18
N LYS A 85 8.74 -11.94 4.91
CA LYS A 85 9.72 -12.87 4.36
C LYS A 85 9.15 -13.73 3.23
N LYS A 86 7.92 -14.24 3.41
CA LYS A 86 7.25 -15.09 2.41
C LYS A 86 6.86 -14.32 1.15
N ASN A 87 6.48 -13.05 1.30
CA ASN A 87 5.96 -12.21 0.23
C ASN A 87 6.92 -11.08 -0.16
N SER A 88 8.22 -11.28 0.05
CA SER A 88 9.27 -10.28 -0.23
C SER A 88 9.24 -9.78 -1.67
N ARG A 89 8.94 -10.67 -2.63
CA ARG A 89 8.77 -10.33 -4.04
C ARG A 89 7.60 -9.37 -4.27
N ALA A 90 6.43 -9.67 -3.71
CA ALA A 90 5.27 -8.79 -3.84
C ALA A 90 5.56 -7.43 -3.21
N ILE A 91 6.19 -7.40 -2.03
CA ILE A 91 6.60 -6.15 -1.36
C ILE A 91 7.55 -5.34 -2.24
N ALA A 92 8.50 -5.98 -2.94
CA ALA A 92 9.40 -5.29 -3.87
C ALA A 92 8.63 -4.70 -5.06
N GLU A 93 7.67 -5.43 -5.63
CA GLU A 93 6.81 -4.93 -6.72
C GLU A 93 5.97 -3.73 -6.26
N TYR A 94 5.36 -3.80 -5.08
CA TYR A 94 4.64 -2.67 -4.48
C TYR A 94 5.57 -1.48 -4.16
N SER A 95 6.83 -1.72 -3.81
CA SER A 95 7.83 -0.67 -3.57
C SER A 95 8.19 0.09 -4.85
N ILE A 96 8.34 -0.63 -5.97
CA ILE A 96 8.59 -0.02 -7.29
C ILE A 96 7.42 0.88 -7.70
N ILE A 97 6.19 0.45 -7.44
CA ILE A 97 5.00 1.24 -7.75
C ILE A 97 4.91 2.45 -6.82
N ALA A 98 5.20 2.30 -5.53
CA ALA A 98 5.24 3.42 -4.60
C ALA A 98 6.28 4.47 -5.02
N ALA A 99 7.46 4.04 -5.46
CA ALA A 99 8.46 4.96 -6.03
C ALA A 99 7.93 5.68 -7.28
N SER A 100 7.20 4.98 -8.15
CA SER A 100 6.57 5.58 -9.33
C SER A 100 5.53 6.64 -8.96
N PHE A 101 4.72 6.41 -7.92
CA PHE A 101 3.76 7.41 -7.42
C PHE A 101 4.45 8.64 -6.85
N SER A 102 5.56 8.46 -6.13
CA SER A 102 6.41 9.56 -5.67
C SER A 102 6.93 10.40 -6.83
N VAL A 103 7.39 9.79 -7.92
CA VAL A 103 7.86 10.52 -9.12
C VAL A 103 6.73 11.32 -9.74
N VAL A 104 5.54 10.74 -9.90
CA VAL A 104 4.37 11.45 -10.44
C VAL A 104 3.99 12.63 -9.55
N ALA A 105 3.93 12.44 -8.23
CA ALA A 105 3.64 13.50 -7.28
C ALA A 105 4.69 14.63 -7.31
N PHE A 106 5.96 14.28 -7.46
CA PHE A 106 7.04 15.23 -7.62
C PHE A 106 6.92 16.01 -8.93
N LEU A 107 6.59 15.37 -10.05
CA LEU A 107 6.36 16.09 -11.31
C LEU A 107 5.21 17.10 -11.17
N TYR A 108 4.09 16.67 -10.56
CA TYR A 108 2.96 17.57 -10.29
C TYR A 108 3.34 18.77 -9.40
N HIS A 109 4.23 18.55 -8.42
CA HIS A 109 4.73 19.62 -7.54
C HIS A 109 5.42 20.76 -8.30
N PHE A 110 6.16 20.46 -9.38
CA PHE A 110 6.92 21.45 -10.14
C PHE A 110 6.15 22.03 -11.33
N THR A 111 5.11 21.35 -11.80
CA THR A 111 4.30 21.82 -12.95
C THR A 111 3.17 22.78 -12.56
N GLN A 112 2.93 23.00 -11.26
CA GLN A 112 1.99 24.00 -10.73
C GLN A 112 2.72 25.16 -10.05
#